data_AF-A0A3M8ERZ8-F1
#
_entry.id   AF-A0A3M8ERZ8-F1
#
_cell.length_a   1.000
_cell.length_b   1.000
_cell.length_c   1.000
_cell.angle_alpha   90.00
_cell.angle_beta   90.00
_cell.angle_gamma   90.00
#
_symmetry.space_group_name_H-M   'P 1'
#
loop_
_entity.id
_entity.type
_entity.pdbx_description
1 polymer ?
#
loop_
_entity_poly.entity_id
_entity_poly.type
_entity_poly.pdbx_seq_one_letter_code
_entity_poly.pdbx_strand_id
1 'polypeptide(L)'
;MLTAAGRPSPEEIAALRLPESCRAVTLHKADTGMFDGMAGPDKDPRKSLHVDEVPVPGLGPGEALVAVMASSVNYNTVWSAIFEPVPTFGFLERYGRLSPLTKRHDLPYHIIGSDLSGVVLRTGPGVNA
;
A
#
# COMPACT_ATOMS: atom_id res chain seq x y z
N MET A 1 -15.60 -13.23 17.26
CA MET A 1 -15.13 -13.14 18.65
C MET A 1 -13.86 -13.97 18.74
N LEU A 2 -12.67 -13.38 18.62
CA LEU A 2 -11.42 -14.12 18.87
C LEU A 2 -11.32 -14.31 20.38
N THR A 3 -11.62 -15.50 20.86
CA THR A 3 -11.33 -15.91 22.23
C THR A 3 -9.82 -16.10 22.39
N ALA A 4 -9.27 -15.67 23.52
CA ALA A 4 -7.85 -15.82 23.82
C ALA A 4 -7.41 -17.30 23.80
N ALA A 5 -6.54 -17.69 22.85
CA ALA A 5 -5.84 -18.99 22.85
C ALA A 5 -4.74 -19.04 21.74
N GLY A 6 -3.47 -19.21 22.11
CA GLY A 6 -2.39 -19.68 21.22
C GLY A 6 -1.97 -18.79 20.05
N ARG A 7 -0.81 -19.08 19.45
CA ARG A 7 -0.45 -18.57 18.12
C ARG A 7 -1.27 -19.39 17.11
N PRO A 8 -2.10 -18.78 16.25
CA PRO A 8 -2.93 -19.53 15.32
C PRO A 8 -2.07 -20.34 14.35
N SER A 9 -2.55 -21.53 13.99
CA SER A 9 -1.89 -22.38 12.99
C SER A 9 -2.00 -21.76 11.58
N PRO A 10 -1.16 -22.17 10.63
CA PRO A 10 -1.30 -21.76 9.23
C PRO A 10 -2.68 -22.06 8.64
N GLU A 11 -3.29 -23.19 9.00
CA GLU A 11 -4.64 -23.59 8.55
C GLU A 11 -5.72 -22.65 9.10
N GLU A 12 -5.61 -22.25 10.36
CA GLU A 12 -6.53 -21.30 10.99
C GLU A 12 -6.45 -19.93 10.29
N ILE A 13 -5.25 -19.45 9.97
CA ILE A 13 -5.04 -18.20 9.22
C ILE A 13 -5.62 -18.31 7.80
N ALA A 14 -5.43 -19.44 7.13
CA ALA A 14 -5.96 -19.71 5.79
C ALA A 14 -7.50 -19.76 5.76
N ALA A 15 -8.15 -20.09 6.87
CA ALA A 15 -9.60 -20.13 6.99
C ALA A 15 -10.26 -18.76 7.28
N LEU A 16 -9.48 -17.76 7.72
CA LEU A 16 -10.01 -16.42 8.03
C LEU A 16 -10.62 -15.77 6.79
N ARG A 17 -11.80 -15.14 6.92
CA ARG A 17 -12.33 -14.32 5.81
C ARG A 17 -11.52 -13.05 5.66
N LEU A 18 -11.12 -12.73 4.44
CA LEU A 18 -10.49 -11.45 4.15
C LEU A 18 -11.55 -10.33 4.24
N PRO A 19 -11.19 -9.15 4.78
CA PRO A 19 -12.07 -7.99 4.72
C PRO A 19 -12.17 -7.47 3.28
N GLU A 20 -13.22 -6.71 2.99
CA GLU A 20 -13.41 -6.06 1.69
C GLU A 20 -12.52 -4.82 1.53
N SER A 21 -12.24 -4.11 2.63
CA SER A 21 -11.33 -2.97 2.70
C SER A 21 -10.30 -3.11 3.83
N CYS A 22 -9.24 -2.32 3.75
CA CYS A 22 -8.31 -2.11 4.83
C CYS A 22 -7.96 -0.63 4.98
N ARG A 23 -7.54 -0.24 6.18
CA ARG A 23 -7.03 1.10 6.45
C ARG A 23 -5.61 1.26 5.93
N ALA A 24 -5.34 2.32 5.19
CA ALA A 24 -4.04 2.60 4.61
C ALA A 24 -3.68 4.09 4.69
N VAL A 25 -2.37 4.39 4.72
CA VAL A 25 -1.87 5.75 4.50
C VAL A 25 -1.71 5.97 3.00
N THR A 26 -2.41 6.96 2.46
CA THR A 26 -2.51 7.20 1.02
C THR A 26 -2.07 8.61 0.64
N LEU A 27 -1.65 8.75 -0.62
CA LEU A 27 -1.60 10.02 -1.35
C LEU A 27 -2.71 10.02 -2.40
N HIS A 28 -3.23 11.18 -2.77
CA HIS A 28 -4.26 11.29 -3.81
C HIS A 28 -3.72 11.95 -5.07
N LYS A 29 -4.12 11.45 -6.25
CA LYS A 29 -3.68 12.00 -7.53
C LYS A 29 -4.16 13.43 -7.75
N ALA A 30 -5.28 13.82 -7.16
CA ALA A 30 -5.79 15.19 -7.23
C ALA A 30 -4.87 16.21 -6.54
N ASP A 31 -4.03 15.75 -5.60
CA ASP A 31 -3.21 16.62 -4.76
C ASP A 31 -1.82 16.91 -5.36
N THR A 32 -1.47 16.34 -6.53
CA THR A 32 -0.08 16.38 -7.04
C THR A 32 0.48 17.78 -7.28
N GLY A 33 -0.38 18.80 -7.46
CA GLY A 33 0.03 20.20 -7.61
C GLY A 33 -0.04 21.04 -6.34
N MET A 34 -0.40 20.45 -5.19
CA MET A 34 -0.70 21.21 -3.95
C MET A 34 0.50 21.95 -3.35
N PHE A 35 1.72 21.57 -3.75
CA PHE A 35 2.98 22.16 -3.28
C PHE A 35 3.74 22.93 -4.37
N ASP A 36 3.09 23.23 -5.50
CA ASP A 36 3.71 23.97 -6.59
C ASP A 36 4.15 25.38 -6.11
N GLY A 37 5.38 25.76 -6.47
CA GLY A 37 5.98 27.03 -6.07
C GLY A 37 6.50 27.10 -4.63
N MET A 38 6.38 26.03 -3.84
CA MET A 38 6.93 25.96 -2.48
C MET A 38 8.37 25.43 -2.46
N ALA A 39 9.20 25.94 -1.55
CA ALA A 39 10.52 25.38 -1.28
C ALA A 39 10.39 24.04 -0.52
N GLY A 40 11.31 23.10 -0.76
CA GLY A 40 11.29 21.75 -0.16
C GLY A 40 11.04 21.72 1.35
N PRO A 41 11.75 22.54 2.17
CA PRO A 41 11.52 22.58 3.63
C PRO A 41 10.12 23.02 4.08
N ASP A 42 9.38 23.76 3.23
CA ASP A 42 8.05 24.26 3.54
C ASP A 42 6.94 23.26 3.16
N LYS A 43 7.28 22.22 2.37
CA LYS A 43 6.35 21.17 1.97
C LYS A 43 6.10 20.23 3.15
N ASP A 44 4.92 20.35 3.73
CA ASP A 44 4.52 19.59 4.92
C ASP A 44 3.79 18.29 4.53
N PRO A 45 4.40 17.10 4.72
CA PRO A 45 3.78 15.81 4.39
C PRO A 45 2.41 15.59 5.05
N ARG A 46 2.16 16.21 6.21
CA ARG A 46 0.89 16.04 6.93
C ARG A 46 -0.31 16.60 6.16
N LYS A 47 -0.08 17.43 5.13
CA LYS A 47 -1.15 17.99 4.29
C LYS A 47 -1.56 17.07 3.15
N SER A 48 -0.68 16.19 2.69
CA SER A 48 -0.91 15.29 1.54
C SER A 48 -1.19 13.84 1.95
N LEU A 49 -0.82 13.46 3.17
CA LEU A 49 -1.05 12.12 3.71
C LEU A 49 -2.48 12.00 4.25
N HIS A 50 -3.22 11.05 3.70
CA HIS A 50 -4.56 10.70 4.14
C HIS A 50 -4.58 9.32 4.80
N VAL A 51 -5.55 9.09 5.69
CA VAL A 51 -5.81 7.76 6.27
C VAL A 51 -7.17 7.31 5.77
N ASP A 52 -7.17 6.41 4.79
CA ASP A 52 -8.36 5.99 4.07
C ASP A 52 -8.67 4.50 4.28
N GLU A 53 -9.92 4.12 4.05
CA GLU A 53 -10.31 2.74 3.79
C GLU A 53 -10.23 2.48 2.29
N VAL A 54 -9.41 1.50 1.89
CA VAL A 54 -9.16 1.13 0.50
C VAL A 54 -9.49 -0.34 0.27
N PRO A 55 -10.00 -0.74 -0.91
CA PRO A 55 -10.28 -2.14 -1.21
C PRO A 55 -9.04 -3.03 -1.07
N VAL A 56 -9.22 -4.24 -0.53
CA VAL A 56 -8.16 -5.25 -0.54
C VAL A 56 -7.93 -5.70 -2.00
N PRO A 57 -6.70 -5.59 -2.55
CA PRO A 57 -6.45 -5.94 -3.93
C PRO A 57 -6.53 -7.46 -4.14
N GLY A 58 -7.00 -7.88 -5.31
CA GLY A 58 -6.91 -9.29 -5.73
C GLY A 58 -5.44 -9.72 -5.82
N LEU A 59 -5.15 -10.99 -5.56
CA LEU A 59 -3.79 -11.53 -5.50
C LEU A 59 -3.39 -12.20 -6.82
N GLY A 60 -2.27 -11.78 -7.40
CA GLY A 60 -1.68 -12.34 -8.62
C GLY A 60 -0.70 -13.48 -8.35
N PRO A 61 -0.16 -14.12 -9.42
CA PRO A 61 0.87 -15.14 -9.29
C PRO A 61 2.15 -14.61 -8.61
N GLY A 62 2.75 -15.41 -7.73
CA GLY A 62 3.97 -15.04 -7.00
C GLY A 62 3.81 -13.96 -5.92
N GLU A 63 2.59 -13.47 -5.65
CA GLU A 63 2.34 -12.44 -4.65
C GLU A 63 1.95 -13.05 -3.29
N ALA A 64 2.14 -12.29 -2.20
CA ALA A 64 1.63 -12.62 -0.88
C ALA A 64 0.83 -11.44 -0.30
N LEU A 65 -0.34 -11.72 0.25
CA LEU A 65 -1.12 -10.76 1.02
C LEU A 65 -0.72 -10.85 2.49
N VAL A 66 -0.25 -9.75 3.08
CA VAL A 66 0.29 -9.71 4.43
C VAL A 66 -0.56 -8.81 5.34
N ALA A 67 -0.95 -9.32 6.51
CA ALA A 67 -1.45 -8.50 7.61
C ALA A 67 -0.27 -7.76 8.24
N VAL A 68 -0.12 -6.49 7.89
CA VAL A 68 0.98 -5.63 8.35
C VAL A 68 0.77 -5.29 9.83
N MET A 69 1.72 -5.70 10.67
CA MET A 69 1.73 -5.41 12.11
C MET A 69 2.51 -4.13 12.42
N ALA A 70 3.57 -3.86 11.66
CA ALA A 70 4.34 -2.62 11.72
C ALA A 70 4.97 -2.31 10.37
N SER A 71 5.26 -1.03 10.15
CA SER A 71 5.98 -0.49 9.00
C SER A 71 7.01 0.55 9.48
N SER A 72 7.66 1.24 8.56
CA SER A 72 8.64 2.29 8.84
C SER A 72 8.35 3.51 7.97
N VAL A 73 8.90 4.67 8.36
CA VAL A 73 8.96 5.86 7.52
C VAL A 73 10.40 6.05 7.06
N ASN A 74 10.59 5.98 5.76
CA ASN A 74 11.85 6.13 5.06
C ASN A 74 11.82 7.33 4.10
N TYR A 75 12.99 7.75 3.60
CA TYR A 75 13.09 8.97 2.78
C TYR A 75 12.21 8.94 1.52
N ASN A 76 12.06 7.79 0.88
CA ASN A 76 11.13 7.65 -0.26
C ASN A 76 9.66 7.87 0.13
N THR A 77 9.25 7.54 1.36
CA THR A 77 7.91 7.86 1.89
C THR A 77 7.77 9.38 2.03
N VAL A 78 8.79 10.06 2.54
CA VAL A 78 8.81 11.54 2.63
C VAL A 78 8.74 12.18 1.25
N TRP A 79 9.62 11.78 0.33
CA TRP A 79 9.65 12.29 -1.05
C TRP A 79 8.34 12.06 -1.79
N SER A 80 7.75 10.87 -1.63
CA SER A 80 6.42 10.58 -2.18
C SER A 80 5.38 11.56 -1.64
N ALA A 81 5.37 11.79 -0.34
CA ALA A 81 4.39 12.66 0.32
C ALA A 81 4.52 14.13 -0.07
N ILE A 82 5.69 14.61 -0.47
CA ILE A 82 5.88 15.97 -0.99
C ILE A 82 5.88 16.04 -2.52
N PHE A 83 5.58 14.92 -3.18
CA PHE A 83 5.54 14.75 -4.64
C PHE A 83 6.85 15.06 -5.37
N GLU A 84 8.00 14.79 -4.75
CA GLU A 84 9.33 15.07 -5.31
C GLU A 84 10.14 13.81 -5.63
N PRO A 85 11.07 13.87 -6.60
CA PRO A 85 11.28 14.98 -7.56
C PRO A 85 10.16 15.08 -8.61
N VAL A 86 9.33 14.05 -8.71
CA VAL A 86 8.10 14.01 -9.50
C VAL A 86 7.05 13.17 -8.74
N PRO A 87 5.75 13.42 -8.90
CA PRO A 87 4.72 12.62 -8.27
C PRO A 87 4.80 11.14 -8.68
N THR A 88 4.65 10.23 -7.72
CA THR A 88 4.72 8.77 -7.95
C THR A 88 3.68 8.26 -8.95
N PHE A 89 2.55 8.95 -9.09
CA PHE A 89 1.48 8.59 -10.02
C PHE A 89 1.94 8.49 -11.47
N GLY A 90 2.89 9.31 -11.91
CA GLY A 90 3.42 9.24 -13.28
C GLY A 90 4.12 7.90 -13.58
N PHE A 91 4.80 7.32 -12.58
CA PHE A 91 5.38 5.98 -12.69
C PHE A 91 4.32 4.89 -12.66
N LEU A 92 3.35 4.99 -11.73
CA LEU A 92 2.26 4.00 -11.57
C LEU A 92 1.41 3.90 -12.84
N GLU A 93 1.06 5.01 -13.46
CA GLU A 93 0.32 5.05 -14.73
C GLU A 93 1.11 4.41 -15.88
N ARG A 94 2.41 4.69 -15.96
CA ARG A 94 3.27 4.12 -16.99
C ARG A 94 3.38 2.60 -16.82
N TYR A 95 3.60 2.14 -15.59
CA TYR A 95 3.69 0.73 -15.25
C TYR A 95 2.34 0.00 -15.46
N GLY A 96 1.23 0.66 -15.14
CA GLY A 96 -0.12 0.13 -15.30
C GLY A 96 -0.54 -0.11 -16.76
N ARG A 97 0.19 0.42 -17.74
CA ARG A 97 -0.04 0.16 -19.17
C ARG A 97 0.59 -1.14 -19.67
N LEU A 98 1.42 -1.81 -18.87
CA LEU A 98 2.20 -2.97 -19.31
C LEU A 98 1.37 -4.27 -19.38
N SER A 99 0.46 -4.50 -18.44
CA SER A 99 -0.38 -5.72 -18.42
C SER A 99 -1.62 -5.55 -17.55
N PRO A 100 -2.62 -6.45 -17.64
CA PRO A 100 -3.76 -6.45 -16.71
C PRO A 100 -3.36 -6.54 -15.24
N LEU A 101 -2.27 -7.28 -14.92
CA LEU A 101 -1.79 -7.42 -13.54
C LEU A 101 -1.20 -6.11 -13.01
N THR A 102 -0.42 -5.40 -13.83
CA THR A 102 0.22 -4.14 -13.41
C THR A 102 -0.77 -2.98 -13.37
N LYS A 103 -1.86 -3.04 -14.16
CA LYS A 103 -2.94 -2.04 -14.15
C LYS A 103 -3.57 -1.84 -12.77
N ARG A 104 -3.53 -2.86 -11.90
CA ARG A 104 -4.03 -2.78 -10.51
C ARG A 104 -3.34 -1.70 -9.66
N HIS A 105 -2.15 -1.23 -10.05
CA HIS A 105 -1.42 -0.18 -9.35
C HIS A 105 -1.73 1.24 -9.86
N ASP A 106 -2.36 1.37 -11.03
CA ASP A 106 -2.76 2.65 -11.61
C ASP A 106 -4.14 3.05 -11.05
N LEU A 107 -4.10 3.64 -9.85
CA LEU A 107 -5.25 4.02 -9.04
C LEU A 107 -5.26 5.55 -8.79
N PRO A 108 -6.41 6.15 -8.46
CA PRO A 108 -6.48 7.56 -8.09
C PRO A 108 -5.84 7.87 -6.73
N TYR A 109 -5.38 6.85 -6.00
CA TYR A 109 -4.65 6.93 -4.74
C TYR A 109 -3.41 6.04 -4.76
N HIS A 110 -2.41 6.34 -3.93
CA HIS A 110 -1.20 5.55 -3.77
C HIS A 110 -0.99 5.24 -2.29
N ILE A 111 -1.10 3.95 -1.91
CA ILE A 111 -0.74 3.48 -0.57
C ILE A 111 0.78 3.49 -0.46
N ILE A 112 1.32 4.22 0.53
CA ILE A 112 2.77 4.35 0.72
C ILE A 112 3.27 3.57 1.93
N GLY A 113 4.58 3.34 1.96
CA GLY A 113 5.28 2.49 2.92
C GLY A 113 6.04 1.41 2.17
N SER A 114 7.35 1.34 2.40
CA SER A 114 8.23 0.40 1.66
C SER A 114 8.91 -0.64 2.53
N ASP A 115 8.55 -0.67 3.82
CA ASP A 115 8.93 -1.72 4.76
C ASP A 115 7.68 -2.30 5.42
N LEU A 116 7.74 -3.56 5.83
CA LEU A 116 6.70 -4.18 6.66
C LEU A 116 7.27 -5.29 7.54
N SER A 117 6.61 -5.53 8.68
CA SER A 117 6.66 -6.80 9.40
C SER A 117 5.23 -7.25 9.68
N GLY A 118 4.96 -8.54 9.51
CA GLY A 118 3.58 -9.03 9.59
C GLY A 118 3.42 -10.52 9.39
N VAL A 119 2.17 -10.93 9.22
CA VAL A 119 1.77 -12.33 9.04
C VAL A 119 1.19 -12.51 7.64
N VAL A 120 1.70 -13.49 6.90
CA VAL A 120 1.14 -13.85 5.59
C VAL A 120 -0.28 -14.39 5.79
N LEU A 121 -1.25 -13.79 5.10
CA LEU A 121 -2.64 -14.23 5.08
C LEU A 121 -2.91 -15.17 3.91
N ARG A 122 -2.43 -14.83 2.71
CA ARG A 122 -2.65 -15.60 1.48
C ARG A 122 -1.43 -15.53 0.57
N THR A 123 -1.28 -16.55 -0.26
CA THR A 123 -0.26 -16.62 -1.31
C THR A 123 -0.91 -16.87 -2.66
N GLY A 124 -0.36 -16.25 -3.69
CA GLY A 124 -0.79 -16.43 -5.07
C GLY A 124 -0.25 -17.73 -5.67
N PRO A 125 -0.73 -18.11 -6.88
CA PRO A 125 -0.21 -19.27 -7.59
C PRO A 125 1.31 -19.24 -7.72
N GLY A 126 1.96 -20.39 -7.52
CA GLY A 126 3.39 -20.58 -7.70
C GLY A 126 4.28 -20.25 -6.49
N VAL A 127 3.73 -19.77 -5.38
CA VAL A 127 4.48 -19.59 -4.13
C VAL A 127 4.63 -20.94 -3.41
N ASN A 128 5.85 -21.33 -3.03
CA ASN A 128 6.13 -22.50 -2.18
C ASN A 128 7.04 -22.15 -0.99
N ALA A 129 7.06 -23.05 0.00
CA ALA A 129 7.96 -23.01 1.17
C ALA A 129 9.20 -23.87 0.97
#